data_AF-A0AAE1J8J0-F1
#
_entry.id   AF-A0AAE1J8J0-F1
#
_cell.length_a   1.000
_cell.length_b   1.000
_cell.length_c   1.000
_cell.angle_alpha   90.00
_cell.angle_beta   90.00
_cell.angle_gamma   90.00
#
_symmetry.space_group_name_H-M   'P 1'
#
loop_
_entity.id
_entity.type
_entity.pdbx_description
1 polymer ?
#
loop_
_entity_poly.entity_id
_entity_poly.type
_entity_poly.pdbx_seq_one_letter_code
_entity_poly.pdbx_strand_id
1 'polypeptide(L)'
;MTNINKYSIYRSQTLTQNYNLYHSDQSVAETGSETLSFDLSSGLRARIDRYYRYNDYWIWSQPGLEPSMNYTIVMKDGSDGFACFTKAQNNFFVDDPTQTLGYVDSYLADYLIHQAQQFALPWLLQQMNSASSRLHTYDMVEPLTNNRFKVLELDGSDFSLIVNATSHRPYKIRFMENHATFGKATNDLLLSNYSAVSFDDKSGRRLQLPYRLQTIYNSTDVLEDVKLDSISINPPMKSGFFDPVLSPKDTSTPQAPKQSTLYPRSEVHEFFESGLWGGPFESFFNTSDVVVTHPIPDIPQIMAVYVGYADYVQLVLNFTDGVLITDAAPHRSRILIQWVKETLHKSVTHIVPSHHHRDHAGGVPDYVEAGAVVVVPEVAKKYYSNINNGKVKFATYNEKNPFVLKDEHIQFRSLWRDENPHARDWSYGVATSACPAKNEGVVAFVADVWSPDPDDGGMGDAVRFDIGYARQWLDAAVDDGLPRSTVVVGAHGGNTTIDKLESLISITGYEYPNLETNDWKAGGALCKHH
;
A
#
# COMPACT_ATOMS: atom_id res chain seq x y z
N MET A 1 -14.47 29.25 -4.05
CA MET A 1 -14.86 28.73 -5.38
C MET A 1 -13.79 29.17 -6.37
N THR A 2 -13.09 28.21 -6.96
CA THR A 2 -11.94 28.43 -7.85
C THR A 2 -12.30 28.06 -9.29
N ASN A 3 -11.93 28.96 -10.21
CA ASN A 3 -11.97 28.74 -11.65
C ASN A 3 -10.51 28.52 -12.10
N ILE A 4 -10.32 27.55 -12.99
CA ILE A 4 -9.03 26.93 -13.32
C ILE A 4 -8.04 27.96 -13.86
N ASN A 5 -6.89 28.10 -13.20
CA ASN A 5 -5.68 28.67 -13.80
C ASN A 5 -4.70 27.54 -14.11
N LYS A 6 -4.04 27.64 -15.27
CA LYS A 6 -3.23 26.63 -15.96
C LYS A 6 -1.99 26.09 -15.22
N TYR A 7 -1.81 26.37 -13.92
CA TYR A 7 -0.59 26.09 -13.14
C TYR A 7 -0.85 25.76 -11.65
N SER A 8 -1.97 25.10 -11.31
CA SER A 8 -2.21 24.59 -9.96
C SER A 8 -1.41 23.30 -9.74
N ILE A 9 -0.65 23.20 -8.64
CA ILE A 9 0.11 21.99 -8.30
C ILE A 9 -0.76 21.15 -7.38
N TYR A 10 -1.12 19.96 -7.85
CA TYR A 10 -1.60 18.85 -7.04
C TYR A 10 -0.84 17.61 -7.50
N ARG A 11 -0.08 17.01 -6.60
CA ARG A 11 0.67 15.77 -6.83
C ARG A 11 0.61 14.93 -5.58
N SER A 12 0.51 13.62 -5.78
CA SER A 12 0.57 12.65 -4.70
C SER A 12 1.46 11.48 -5.07
N GLN A 13 2.12 10.93 -4.06
CA GLN A 13 2.97 9.75 -4.11
C GLN A 13 2.50 8.73 -3.09
N THR A 14 3.01 7.51 -3.19
CA THR A 14 2.66 6.43 -2.28
C THR A 14 3.88 5.85 -1.56
N LEU A 15 3.64 5.25 -0.40
CA LEU A 15 4.61 4.39 0.29
C LEU A 15 4.48 2.92 -0.13
N THR A 16 3.33 2.54 -0.71
CA THR A 16 2.95 1.14 -0.89
C THR A 16 3.49 0.47 -2.14
N GLN A 17 3.86 1.25 -3.16
CA GLN A 17 4.18 0.77 -4.51
C GLN A 17 5.49 1.38 -5.03
N ASN A 18 6.45 1.66 -4.13
CA ASN A 18 7.72 2.25 -4.52
C ASN A 18 8.67 1.23 -5.14
N TYR A 19 9.41 1.64 -6.15
CA TYR A 19 10.50 0.84 -6.70
C TYR A 19 11.74 0.88 -5.80
N ASN A 20 11.94 2.00 -5.11
CA ASN A 20 12.98 2.19 -4.11
C ASN A 20 12.52 1.76 -2.71
N LEU A 21 13.41 1.05 -2.00
CA LEU A 21 13.16 0.62 -0.62
C LEU A 21 13.04 1.75 0.40
N TYR A 22 13.67 2.91 0.17
CA TYR A 22 13.92 3.90 1.23
C TYR A 22 13.33 5.27 0.94
N HIS A 23 12.85 5.50 -0.28
CA HIS A 23 12.32 6.79 -0.69
C HIS A 23 11.08 6.59 -1.54
N SER A 24 10.12 7.50 -1.38
CA SER A 24 8.97 7.52 -2.28
C SER A 24 9.41 7.96 -3.68
N ASP A 25 9.20 7.08 -4.66
CA ASP A 25 9.50 7.33 -6.07
C ASP A 25 8.31 7.04 -6.99
N GLN A 26 7.22 6.46 -6.45
CA GLN A 26 6.04 6.17 -7.22
C GLN A 26 4.91 7.19 -7.00
N SER A 27 4.43 7.75 -8.10
CA SER A 27 3.33 8.72 -8.08
C SER A 27 1.98 8.01 -8.08
N VAL A 28 1.05 8.50 -7.26
CA VAL A 28 -0.38 8.19 -7.39
C VAL A 28 -0.98 9.09 -8.46
N ALA A 29 -0.82 10.41 -8.31
CA ALA A 29 -1.31 11.40 -9.25
C ALA A 29 -0.25 12.47 -9.54
N GLU A 30 -0.05 12.79 -10.80
CA GLU A 30 0.86 13.87 -11.23
C GLU A 30 0.15 15.20 -11.45
N THR A 31 -1.17 15.16 -11.58
CA THR A 31 -2.01 16.33 -11.81
C THR A 31 -3.39 16.15 -11.19
N GLY A 32 -3.94 17.25 -10.71
CA GLY A 32 -5.27 17.29 -10.13
C GLY A 32 -5.62 18.67 -9.59
N SER A 33 -6.67 18.69 -8.79
CA SER A 33 -7.13 19.85 -8.04
C SER A 33 -7.91 19.37 -6.83
N GLU A 34 -7.82 20.11 -5.74
CA GLU A 34 -8.67 19.89 -4.58
C GLU A 34 -9.23 21.20 -4.03
N THR A 35 -10.36 21.10 -3.34
CA THR A 35 -10.93 22.17 -2.52
C THR A 35 -11.22 21.62 -1.14
N LEU A 36 -10.55 22.19 -0.15
CA LEU A 36 -10.76 21.89 1.27
C LEU A 36 -11.64 23.00 1.87
N SER A 37 -12.79 22.60 2.42
CA SER A 37 -13.72 23.50 3.09
C SER A 37 -13.95 23.04 4.52
N PHE A 38 -13.98 23.99 5.46
CA PHE A 38 -14.15 23.71 6.88
C PHE A 38 -15.23 24.62 7.48
N ASP A 39 -16.02 24.08 8.39
CA ASP A 39 -16.92 24.81 9.27
C ASP A 39 -16.60 24.44 10.72
N LEU A 40 -16.32 25.47 11.52
CA LEU A 40 -15.82 25.38 12.90
C LEU A 40 -16.84 25.87 13.93
N SER A 41 -18.08 26.17 13.51
CA SER A 41 -19.10 26.80 14.34
C SER A 41 -19.66 25.90 15.45
N SER A 42 -19.70 24.59 15.23
CA SER A 42 -20.35 23.61 16.12
C SER A 42 -19.57 22.29 16.20
N GLY A 43 -18.23 22.38 16.24
CA GLY A 43 -17.32 21.25 15.97
C GLY A 43 -16.65 21.39 14.61
N LEU A 44 -15.87 20.40 14.19
CA LEU A 44 -15.29 20.35 12.85
C LEU A 44 -16.24 19.64 11.89
N ARG A 45 -16.73 20.37 10.90
CA ARG A 45 -17.28 19.80 9.67
C ARG A 45 -16.33 20.12 8.53
N ALA A 46 -16.11 19.16 7.65
CA ALA A 46 -15.22 19.32 6.51
C ALA A 46 -15.87 18.81 5.23
N ARG A 47 -15.49 19.41 4.11
CA ARG A 47 -15.82 18.94 2.77
C ARG A 47 -14.58 18.98 1.91
N ILE A 48 -14.32 17.88 1.23
CA ILE A 48 -13.22 17.73 0.27
C ILE A 48 -13.85 17.45 -1.09
N ASP A 49 -13.64 18.34 -2.03
CA ASP A 49 -13.92 18.10 -3.45
C ASP A 49 -12.58 17.85 -4.14
N ARG A 50 -12.36 16.65 -4.67
CA ARG A 50 -11.07 16.26 -5.25
C ARG A 50 -11.23 15.74 -6.67
N TYR A 51 -10.32 16.16 -7.54
CA TYR A 51 -10.18 15.70 -8.91
C TYR A 51 -8.72 15.38 -9.18
N TYR A 52 -8.40 14.20 -9.70
CA TYR A 52 -7.05 13.91 -10.18
C TYR A 52 -7.05 12.81 -11.24
N ARG A 53 -5.91 12.67 -11.91
CA ARG A 53 -5.63 11.56 -12.82
C ARG A 53 -4.54 10.70 -12.23
N TYR A 54 -4.73 9.40 -12.29
CA TYR A 54 -3.67 8.47 -11.93
C TYR A 54 -2.47 8.65 -12.86
N ASN A 55 -1.28 8.43 -12.30
CA ASN A 55 -0.06 8.24 -13.07
C ASN A 55 -0.17 6.96 -13.92
N ASP A 56 0.60 6.87 -15.00
CA ASP A 56 0.62 5.76 -15.95
C ASP A 56 1.00 4.41 -15.33
N TYR A 57 1.72 4.40 -14.21
CA TYR A 57 1.96 3.19 -13.42
C TYR A 57 0.68 2.41 -13.13
N TRP A 58 -0.45 3.07 -12.88
CA TRP A 58 -1.70 2.41 -12.49
C TRP A 58 -2.44 1.76 -13.67
N ILE A 59 -1.84 1.71 -14.86
CA ILE A 59 -2.43 1.09 -16.06
C ILE A 59 -2.77 -0.39 -15.85
N TRP A 60 -2.05 -1.09 -14.96
CA TRP A 60 -2.33 -2.49 -14.63
C TRP A 60 -3.71 -2.70 -13.99
N SER A 61 -4.23 -1.72 -13.25
CA SER A 61 -5.58 -1.75 -12.67
C SER A 61 -6.60 -1.02 -13.54
N GLN A 62 -6.19 0.05 -14.21
CA GLN A 62 -7.05 0.89 -15.05
C GLN A 62 -6.39 1.13 -16.42
N PRO A 63 -6.47 0.16 -17.36
CA PRO A 63 -5.77 0.24 -18.64
C PRO A 63 -6.10 1.48 -19.48
N GLY A 64 -7.31 2.00 -19.32
CA GLY A 64 -7.76 3.22 -20.01
C GLY A 64 -7.29 4.53 -19.34
N LEU A 65 -6.73 4.47 -18.12
CA LEU A 65 -6.46 5.62 -17.24
C LEU A 65 -7.65 6.58 -17.11
N GLU A 66 -8.86 6.06 -17.34
CA GLU A 66 -10.13 6.76 -17.33
C GLU A 66 -11.15 5.91 -16.55
N PRO A 67 -12.03 6.52 -15.75
CA PRO A 67 -12.16 7.96 -15.58
C PRO A 67 -11.12 8.54 -14.61
N SER A 68 -10.76 9.80 -14.82
CA SER A 68 -10.17 10.63 -13.76
C SER A 68 -10.99 10.56 -12.47
N MET A 69 -10.33 10.41 -11.32
CA MET A 69 -10.99 10.40 -10.01
C MET A 69 -11.63 11.76 -9.76
N ASN A 70 -12.92 11.76 -9.40
CA ASN A 70 -13.70 12.99 -9.23
C ASN A 70 -14.79 12.80 -8.18
N TYR A 71 -14.40 12.95 -6.91
CA TYR A 71 -15.26 12.62 -5.78
C TYR A 71 -15.42 13.80 -4.81
N THR A 72 -16.48 13.72 -4.00
CA THR A 72 -16.74 14.65 -2.91
C THR A 72 -16.99 13.88 -1.63
N ILE A 73 -16.27 14.24 -0.58
CA ILE A 73 -16.44 13.70 0.77
C ILE A 73 -16.93 14.82 1.69
N VAL A 74 -17.93 14.52 2.52
CA VAL A 74 -18.31 15.35 3.66
C VAL A 74 -18.04 14.59 4.96
N MET A 75 -17.62 15.33 5.98
CA MET A 75 -17.16 14.76 7.26
C MET A 75 -17.66 15.59 8.42
N LYS A 76 -17.86 14.93 9.55
CA LYS A 76 -18.17 15.53 10.84
C LYS A 76 -17.35 14.86 11.93
N ASP A 77 -16.70 15.64 12.78
CA ASP A 77 -16.00 15.12 13.97
C ASP A 77 -16.96 14.81 15.15
N GLY A 78 -16.39 14.29 16.23
CA GLY A 78 -17.12 13.96 17.45
C GLY A 78 -17.49 12.48 17.58
N SER A 79 -18.14 12.12 18.70
CA SER A 79 -18.52 10.74 19.02
C SER A 79 -19.58 10.16 18.08
N ASP A 80 -20.39 11.03 17.46
CA ASP A 80 -21.35 10.71 16.41
C ASP A 80 -20.84 11.15 15.02
N GLY A 81 -19.51 11.28 14.89
CA GLY A 81 -18.85 11.67 13.67
C GLY A 81 -19.06 10.66 12.54
N PHE A 82 -18.77 11.08 11.32
CA PHE A 82 -18.87 10.24 10.13
C PHE A 82 -18.01 10.83 8.99
N ALA A 83 -17.73 9.99 7.99
CA ALA A 83 -17.31 10.41 6.67
C ALA A 83 -18.24 9.80 5.62
N CYS A 84 -18.56 10.56 4.57
CA CYS A 84 -19.56 10.19 3.59
C CYS A 84 -19.18 10.71 2.21
N PHE A 85 -19.04 9.81 1.24
CA PHE A 85 -18.95 10.16 -0.17
C PHE A 85 -20.33 10.60 -0.64
N THR A 86 -20.42 11.85 -1.12
CA THR A 86 -21.66 12.42 -1.70
C THR A 86 -21.61 12.46 -3.22
N LYS A 87 -20.46 12.12 -3.80
CA LYS A 87 -20.22 11.99 -5.22
C LYS A 87 -19.11 10.98 -5.45
N ALA A 88 -19.35 9.99 -6.31
CA ALA A 88 -18.37 9.00 -6.74
C ALA A 88 -17.69 8.29 -5.56
N GLN A 89 -16.55 7.65 -5.81
CA GLN A 89 -15.77 6.95 -4.81
C GLN A 89 -14.28 7.00 -5.10
N ASN A 90 -13.47 6.61 -4.12
CA ASN A 90 -12.01 6.49 -4.24
C ASN A 90 -11.55 5.03 -4.17
N ASN A 91 -11.97 4.22 -5.12
CA ASN A 91 -11.62 2.80 -5.19
C ASN A 91 -11.51 2.34 -6.65
N PHE A 92 -10.45 1.60 -7.00
CA PHE A 92 -10.25 1.06 -8.37
C PHE A 92 -10.77 -0.37 -8.57
N PHE A 93 -11.13 -1.09 -7.49
CA PHE A 93 -11.69 -2.44 -7.55
C PHE A 93 -13.18 -2.46 -7.94
N VAL A 94 -13.77 -1.28 -8.19
CA VAL A 94 -15.20 -1.13 -8.48
C VAL A 94 -15.44 -0.97 -9.98
N ASP A 95 -16.47 -1.63 -10.49
CA ASP A 95 -16.82 -1.60 -11.91
C ASP A 95 -17.15 -0.18 -12.42
N ASP A 96 -17.75 0.66 -11.56
CA ASP A 96 -18.07 2.05 -11.84
C ASP A 96 -17.59 2.98 -10.72
N PRO A 97 -16.40 3.61 -10.85
CA PRO A 97 -15.88 4.55 -9.86
C PRO A 97 -16.67 5.86 -9.81
N THR A 98 -17.58 6.11 -10.77
CA THR A 98 -18.46 7.29 -10.75
C THR A 98 -19.68 7.09 -9.84
N GLN A 99 -19.98 5.85 -9.46
CA GLN A 99 -21.01 5.54 -8.49
C GLN A 99 -20.62 6.07 -7.10
N THR A 100 -21.56 6.76 -6.45
CA THR A 100 -21.36 7.27 -5.09
C THR A 100 -21.31 6.11 -4.07
N LEU A 101 -20.25 6.08 -3.25
CA LEU A 101 -20.06 5.06 -2.20
C LEU A 101 -20.99 5.23 -0.99
N GLY A 102 -21.30 6.46 -0.60
CA GLY A 102 -22.08 6.74 0.62
C GLY A 102 -21.21 6.80 1.87
N TYR A 103 -21.77 6.40 3.03
CA TYR A 103 -21.02 6.33 4.29
C TYR A 103 -19.94 5.26 4.26
N VAL A 104 -18.74 5.62 4.71
CA VAL A 104 -17.59 4.70 4.79
C VAL A 104 -17.58 3.90 6.09
N ASP A 105 -16.73 2.88 6.16
CA ASP A 105 -16.49 2.13 7.39
C ASP A 105 -15.82 2.99 8.48
N SER A 106 -15.84 2.51 9.73
CA SER A 106 -15.36 3.27 10.89
C SER A 106 -13.86 3.61 10.86
N TYR A 107 -13.03 2.80 10.18
CA TYR A 107 -11.58 3.00 10.12
C TYR A 107 -11.23 4.08 9.10
N LEU A 108 -11.87 4.04 7.92
CA LEU A 108 -11.73 5.11 6.94
C LEU A 108 -12.32 6.43 7.44
N ALA A 109 -13.44 6.40 8.18
CA ALA A 109 -13.99 7.60 8.83
C ALA A 109 -12.99 8.22 9.83
N ASP A 110 -12.32 7.41 10.65
CA ASP A 110 -11.28 7.87 11.58
C ASP A 110 -10.10 8.50 10.86
N TYR A 111 -9.57 7.87 9.82
CA TYR A 111 -8.48 8.44 9.02
C TYR A 111 -8.87 9.79 8.39
N LEU A 112 -10.01 9.86 7.70
CA LEU A 112 -10.44 11.06 6.97
C LEU A 112 -10.70 12.24 7.91
N ILE A 113 -11.34 11.99 9.07
CA ILE A 113 -11.56 13.04 10.08
C ILE A 113 -10.23 13.49 10.69
N HIS A 114 -9.33 12.55 10.99
CA HIS A 114 -8.01 12.89 11.49
C HIS A 114 -7.23 13.74 10.48
N GLN A 115 -7.24 13.38 9.20
CA GLN A 115 -6.63 14.17 8.13
C GLN A 115 -7.27 15.57 8.05
N ALA A 116 -8.60 15.68 8.09
CA ALA A 116 -9.29 16.96 8.09
C ALA A 116 -8.91 17.85 9.30
N GLN A 117 -8.73 17.25 10.48
CA GLN A 117 -8.25 17.94 11.69
C GLN A 117 -6.82 18.46 11.52
N GLN A 118 -5.95 17.67 10.88
CA GLN A 118 -4.58 18.06 10.58
C GLN A 118 -4.53 19.26 9.61
N PHE A 119 -5.36 19.25 8.55
CA PHE A 119 -5.44 20.35 7.59
C PHE A 119 -6.11 21.62 8.16
N ALA A 120 -7.04 21.47 9.10
CA ALA A 120 -7.80 22.58 9.69
C ALA A 120 -6.99 23.34 10.77
N LEU A 121 -5.91 24.05 10.38
CA LEU A 121 -5.06 24.83 11.30
C LEU A 121 -5.86 25.74 12.26
N PRO A 122 -6.90 26.49 11.84
CA PRO A 122 -7.69 27.30 12.78
C PRO A 122 -8.42 26.48 13.84
N TRP A 123 -8.89 25.27 13.49
CA TRP A 123 -9.49 24.34 14.46
C TRP A 123 -8.44 23.90 15.48
N LEU A 124 -7.26 23.49 15.04
CA LEU A 124 -6.19 23.04 15.94
C LEU A 124 -5.79 24.13 16.92
N LEU A 125 -5.64 25.37 16.43
CA LEU A 125 -5.35 26.54 17.28
C LEU A 125 -6.49 26.82 18.27
N GLN A 126 -7.75 26.66 17.86
CA GLN A 126 -8.90 26.80 18.76
C GLN A 126 -8.90 25.75 19.87
N GLN A 127 -8.56 24.49 19.55
CA GLN A 127 -8.44 23.42 20.55
C GLN A 127 -7.29 23.69 21.54
N MET A 128 -6.12 24.11 21.05
CA MET A 128 -5.00 24.46 21.92
C MET A 128 -5.30 25.66 22.83
N ASN A 129 -6.03 26.66 22.32
CA ASN A 129 -6.42 27.83 23.10
C ASN A 129 -7.50 27.52 24.15
N SER A 130 -8.50 26.69 23.81
CA SER A 130 -9.58 26.31 24.73
C SER A 130 -9.10 25.38 25.85
N ALA A 131 -8.05 24.59 25.60
CA ALA A 131 -7.47 23.63 26.52
C ALA A 131 -6.05 24.02 26.99
N SER A 132 -5.81 25.31 27.18
CA SER A 132 -4.48 25.86 27.52
C SER A 132 -3.84 25.26 28.78
N SER A 133 -4.63 24.74 29.74
CA SER A 133 -4.12 24.05 30.92
C SER A 133 -3.51 22.66 30.64
N ARG A 134 -3.78 22.09 29.46
CA ARG A 134 -3.26 20.81 28.96
C ARG A 134 -2.22 21.00 27.85
N LEU A 135 -1.83 22.26 27.59
CA LEU A 135 -0.90 22.61 26.52
C LEU A 135 0.52 22.61 27.06
N HIS A 136 1.33 21.66 26.59
CA HIS A 136 2.76 21.61 26.84
C HIS A 136 3.50 22.36 25.76
N THR A 137 4.53 23.11 26.17
CA THR A 137 5.40 23.78 25.20
C THR A 137 6.86 23.59 25.53
N TYR A 138 7.67 23.33 24.51
CA TYR A 138 9.11 23.18 24.64
C TYR A 138 9.82 23.71 23.40
N ASP A 139 11.11 23.98 23.55
CA ASP A 139 11.94 24.47 22.45
C ASP A 139 12.59 23.29 21.74
N MET A 140 12.68 23.39 20.42
CA MET A 140 13.33 22.40 19.55
C MET A 140 14.31 23.12 18.63
N VAL A 141 15.47 22.50 18.39
CA VAL A 141 16.45 22.97 17.41
C VAL A 141 16.60 21.89 16.35
N GLU A 142 16.36 22.25 15.10
CA GLU A 142 16.58 21.36 13.96
C GLU A 142 18.08 21.15 13.76
N PRO A 143 18.64 19.93 13.96
CA PRO A 143 20.09 19.74 14.01
C PRO A 143 20.83 20.16 12.74
N LEU A 144 20.24 19.95 11.56
CA LEU A 144 20.89 20.22 10.29
C LEU A 144 20.95 21.72 9.96
N THR A 145 19.91 22.47 10.30
CA THR A 145 19.78 23.89 9.92
C THR A 145 20.01 24.86 11.07
N ASN A 146 20.08 24.33 12.31
CA ASN A 146 20.12 25.11 13.55
C ASN A 146 18.93 26.07 13.72
N ASN A 147 17.86 25.87 12.95
CA ASN A 147 16.63 26.63 13.07
C ASN A 147 15.93 26.29 14.38
N ARG A 148 15.39 27.33 15.03
CA ARG A 148 14.70 27.20 16.32
C ARG A 148 13.19 27.15 16.12
N PHE A 149 12.55 26.25 16.85
CA PHE A 149 11.11 26.05 16.83
C PHE A 149 10.56 26.00 18.25
N LYS A 150 9.31 26.42 18.40
CA LYS A 150 8.48 26.13 19.56
C LYS A 150 7.56 24.97 19.21
N VAL A 151 7.53 23.94 20.03
CA VAL A 151 6.57 22.84 19.88
C VAL A 151 5.43 23.04 20.88
N LEU A 152 4.21 22.87 20.40
CA LEU A 152 2.97 22.93 21.18
C LEU A 152 2.30 21.56 21.10
N GLU A 153 2.09 20.92 22.23
CA GLU A 153 1.47 19.59 22.35
C GLU A 153 0.30 19.67 23.32
N LEU A 154 -0.86 19.17 22.89
CA LEU A 154 -2.06 19.12 23.72
C LEU A 154 -2.22 17.70 24.28
N ASP A 155 -2.31 17.56 25.60
CA ASP A 155 -2.53 16.23 26.22
C ASP A 155 -3.78 15.55 25.66
N GLY A 156 -3.62 14.33 25.16
CA GLY A 156 -4.71 13.56 24.54
C GLY A 156 -5.06 13.98 23.12
N SER A 157 -4.26 14.85 22.49
CA SER A 157 -4.27 15.06 21.04
C SER A 157 -3.18 14.23 20.40
N ASP A 158 -3.45 13.76 19.19
CA ASP A 158 -2.46 13.07 18.34
C ASP A 158 -1.51 14.05 17.62
N PHE A 159 -1.77 15.36 17.71
CA PHE A 159 -1.04 16.39 16.96
C PHE A 159 -0.10 17.24 17.81
N SER A 160 1.10 17.47 17.29
CA SER A 160 2.01 18.52 17.74
C SER A 160 2.06 19.66 16.71
N LEU A 161 1.86 20.91 17.15
CA LEU A 161 2.05 22.09 16.31
C LEU A 161 3.48 22.62 16.50
N ILE A 162 4.25 22.64 15.41
CA ILE A 162 5.62 23.13 15.42
C ILE A 162 5.63 24.52 14.78
N VAL A 163 6.07 25.52 15.53
CA VAL A 163 6.03 26.94 15.17
C VAL A 163 7.44 27.48 15.03
N ASN A 164 7.72 28.19 13.94
CA ASN A 164 9.03 28.82 13.75
C ASN A 164 9.24 29.92 14.81
N ALA A 165 10.34 29.85 15.57
CA ALA A 165 10.55 30.73 16.72
C ALA A 165 10.81 32.20 16.34
N THR A 166 11.20 32.46 15.09
CA THR A 166 11.51 33.82 14.60
C THR A 166 10.32 34.49 13.93
N SER A 167 9.62 33.76 13.04
CA SER A 167 8.47 34.30 12.30
C SER A 167 7.15 34.16 13.05
N HIS A 168 7.12 33.31 14.10
CA HIS A 168 5.93 32.91 14.85
C HIS A 168 4.82 32.30 13.98
N ARG A 169 5.17 31.84 12.77
CA ARG A 169 4.23 31.14 11.88
C ARG A 169 4.30 29.64 12.16
N PRO A 170 3.15 28.94 12.14
CA PRO A 170 3.15 27.49 12.06
C PRO A 170 4.08 27.01 10.93
N TYR A 171 4.91 26.04 11.23
CA TYR A 171 5.83 25.44 10.27
C TYR A 171 5.32 24.08 9.83
N LYS A 172 4.90 23.23 10.77
CA LYS A 172 4.26 21.95 10.46
C LYS A 172 3.36 21.45 11.58
N ILE A 173 2.42 20.58 11.23
CA ILE A 173 1.55 19.85 12.15
C ILE A 173 1.96 18.37 12.08
N ARG A 174 2.55 17.88 13.15
CA ARG A 174 3.09 16.53 13.25
C ARG A 174 2.08 15.56 13.85
N PHE A 175 1.94 14.41 13.22
CA PHE A 175 1.31 13.23 13.79
C PHE A 175 2.37 12.13 13.96
N MET A 176 2.36 11.47 15.12
CA MET A 176 3.19 10.30 15.40
C MET A 176 2.33 9.04 15.24
N GLU A 177 2.76 8.11 14.40
CA GLU A 177 2.07 6.83 14.20
C GLU A 177 3.01 5.64 14.31
N ASN A 178 2.41 4.44 14.39
CA ASN A 178 3.14 3.18 14.31
C ASN A 178 2.79 2.51 12.98
N HIS A 179 3.75 2.49 12.06
CA HIS A 179 3.66 1.79 10.81
C HIS A 179 4.14 0.34 10.97
N ALA A 180 3.43 -0.62 10.39
CA ALA A 180 3.69 -2.05 10.59
C ALA A 180 5.12 -2.48 10.16
N THR A 181 5.65 -1.87 9.11
CA THR A 181 7.03 -2.08 8.60
C THR A 181 8.07 -1.17 9.27
N PHE A 182 7.90 0.15 9.17
CA PHE A 182 8.88 1.14 9.64
C PHE A 182 8.93 1.32 11.16
N GLY A 183 7.93 0.83 11.90
CA GLY A 183 7.76 1.10 13.33
C GLY A 183 7.26 2.53 13.56
N LYS A 184 7.81 3.21 14.57
CA LYS A 184 7.43 4.60 14.87
C LYS A 184 7.80 5.51 13.71
N ALA A 185 6.82 6.23 13.20
CA ALA A 185 6.94 7.11 12.04
C ALA A 185 6.29 8.48 12.29
N THR A 186 6.71 9.47 11.51
CA THR A 186 6.09 10.81 11.50
C THR A 186 5.31 11.01 10.21
N ASN A 187 4.07 11.49 10.33
CA ASN A 187 3.30 12.05 9.23
C ASN A 187 3.13 13.56 9.50
N ASP A 188 3.93 14.37 8.81
CA ASP A 188 4.04 15.81 9.03
C ASP A 188 3.31 16.58 7.91
N LEU A 189 2.31 17.40 8.25
CA LEU A 189 1.77 18.41 7.34
C LEU A 189 2.62 19.68 7.40
N LEU A 190 3.46 19.90 6.40
CA LEU A 190 4.31 21.08 6.24
C LEU A 190 3.51 22.25 5.64
N LEU A 191 3.69 23.43 6.23
CA LEU A 191 2.96 24.65 5.89
C LEU A 191 3.91 25.72 5.38
N SER A 192 3.71 26.21 4.17
CA SER A 192 4.61 27.21 3.57
C SER A 192 3.90 28.23 2.66
N ASN A 193 4.68 29.19 2.15
CA ASN A 193 4.21 30.24 1.25
C ASN A 193 3.02 31.05 1.80
N TYR A 194 3.14 31.53 3.03
CA TYR A 194 2.07 32.25 3.72
C TYR A 194 1.73 33.60 3.07
N SER A 195 0.43 33.89 2.94
CA SER A 195 -0.08 35.19 2.48
C SER A 195 -1.19 35.72 3.39
N ALA A 196 -1.43 37.03 3.32
CA ALA A 196 -2.52 37.68 4.05
C ALA A 196 -3.86 37.47 3.34
N VAL A 197 -4.79 36.78 4.00
CA VAL A 197 -6.14 36.51 3.51
C VAL A 197 -7.13 37.38 4.27
N SER A 198 -8.02 38.08 3.56
CA SER A 198 -9.04 38.93 4.19
C SER A 198 -10.27 38.13 4.58
N PHE A 199 -10.98 38.58 5.61
CA PHE A 199 -12.29 38.04 5.95
C PHE A 199 -13.36 38.58 5.00
N ASP A 200 -14.27 37.71 4.55
CA ASP A 200 -15.37 38.07 3.64
C ASP A 200 -16.52 38.81 4.36
N ASP A 201 -16.38 39.07 5.66
CA ASP A 201 -17.36 39.73 6.54
C ASP A 201 -17.29 41.28 6.51
N LYS A 202 -16.50 41.86 5.59
CA LYS A 202 -16.23 43.31 5.49
C LYS A 202 -15.60 43.95 6.75
N SER A 203 -15.09 43.15 7.70
CA SER A 203 -14.44 43.67 8.91
C SER A 203 -13.07 44.31 8.66
N GLY A 204 -12.49 44.11 7.48
CA GLY A 204 -11.12 44.53 7.16
C GLY A 204 -10.02 43.70 7.85
N ARG A 205 -10.40 42.70 8.66
CA ARG A 205 -9.45 41.80 9.32
C ARG A 205 -8.75 40.92 8.28
N ARG A 206 -7.50 40.53 8.59
CA ARG A 206 -6.69 39.64 7.76
C ARG A 206 -6.01 38.58 8.62
N LEU A 207 -5.83 37.39 8.05
CA LEU A 207 -5.12 36.27 8.67
C LEU A 207 -3.99 35.80 7.76
N GLN A 208 -2.83 35.45 8.34
CA GLN A 208 -1.76 34.80 7.58
C GLN A 208 -2.08 33.31 7.45
N LEU A 209 -2.26 32.82 6.22
CA LEU A 209 -2.55 31.42 5.94
C LEU A 209 -1.56 30.85 4.91
N PRO A 210 -1.18 29.56 5.03
CA PRO A 210 -0.26 28.91 4.10
C PRO A 210 -0.94 28.70 2.74
N TYR A 211 -0.23 28.96 1.65
CA TYR A 211 -0.70 28.66 0.28
C TYR A 211 -0.05 27.40 -0.31
N ARG A 212 0.81 26.72 0.45
CA ARG A 212 1.36 25.42 0.07
C ARG A 212 1.33 24.47 1.26
N LEU A 213 0.82 23.28 1.00
CA LEU A 213 0.61 22.20 1.94
C LEU A 213 1.39 20.99 1.41
N GLN A 214 2.20 20.36 2.26
CA GLN A 214 2.90 19.14 1.88
C GLN A 214 2.78 18.09 2.97
N THR A 215 2.37 16.88 2.62
CA THR A 215 2.38 15.74 3.54
C THR A 215 3.74 15.07 3.42
N ILE A 216 4.51 15.10 4.52
CA ILE A 216 5.88 14.60 4.58
C ILE A 216 5.96 13.41 5.53
N TYR A 217 6.31 12.24 5.01
CA TYR A 217 6.55 11.04 5.79
C TYR A 217 8.01 10.91 6.19
N ASN A 218 8.26 10.55 7.45
CA ASN A 218 9.60 10.35 8.01
C ASN A 218 10.62 11.45 7.66
N SER A 219 10.14 12.70 7.58
CA SER A 219 10.89 13.92 7.26
C SER A 219 11.41 14.06 5.82
N THR A 220 11.38 13.03 4.98
CA THR A 220 11.96 13.07 3.62
C THR A 220 11.00 12.75 2.50
N ASP A 221 10.02 11.88 2.71
CA ASP A 221 9.16 11.40 1.63
C ASP A 221 7.94 12.32 1.46
N VAL A 222 7.77 12.90 0.27
CA VAL A 222 6.70 13.85 -0.02
C VAL A 222 5.50 13.09 -0.58
N LEU A 223 4.54 12.74 0.27
CA LEU A 223 3.35 11.99 -0.14
C LEU A 223 2.31 12.85 -0.84
N GLU A 224 2.25 14.14 -0.51
CA GLU A 224 1.35 15.08 -1.16
C GLU A 224 2.01 16.46 -1.25
N ASP A 225 1.83 17.15 -2.37
CA ASP A 225 2.26 18.52 -2.58
C ASP A 225 1.16 19.32 -3.26
N VAL A 226 0.53 20.21 -2.49
CA VAL A 226 -0.60 21.00 -2.94
C VAL A 226 -0.28 22.48 -2.83
N LYS A 227 -0.50 23.20 -3.93
CA LYS A 227 -0.49 24.66 -3.97
C LYS A 227 -1.91 25.18 -4.08
N LEU A 228 -2.34 25.95 -3.09
CA LEU A 228 -3.65 26.59 -3.07
C LEU A 228 -3.63 27.82 -3.98
N ASP A 229 -4.63 27.94 -4.85
CA ASP A 229 -4.79 29.12 -5.71
C ASP A 229 -5.50 30.27 -5.00
N SER A 230 -6.38 29.95 -4.06
CA SER A 230 -7.15 30.93 -3.30
C SER A 230 -7.58 30.38 -1.95
N ILE A 231 -7.81 31.30 -1.00
CA ILE A 231 -8.37 31.00 0.31
C ILE A 231 -9.42 32.07 0.61
N SER A 232 -10.57 31.66 1.11
CA SER A 232 -11.66 32.55 1.55
C SER A 232 -12.00 32.26 3.01
N ILE A 233 -12.24 33.30 3.81
CA ILE A 233 -12.60 33.15 5.22
C ILE A 233 -14.02 33.67 5.42
N ASN A 234 -14.89 32.81 5.95
CA ASN A 234 -16.33 33.04 6.10
C ASN A 234 -17.03 33.44 4.78
N PRO A 235 -16.77 32.75 3.65
CA PRO A 235 -17.51 33.01 2.43
C PRO A 235 -19.00 32.68 2.64
N PRO A 236 -19.92 33.27 1.86
CA PRO A 236 -21.31 32.83 1.86
C PRO A 236 -21.39 31.38 1.40
N MET A 237 -21.90 30.49 2.27
CA MET A 237 -22.12 29.08 1.96
C MET A 237 -23.61 28.77 1.86
N LYS A 238 -23.95 27.80 0.99
CA LYS A 238 -25.32 27.31 0.88
C LYS A 238 -25.68 26.51 2.14
N SER A 239 -26.95 26.56 2.54
CA SER A 239 -27.48 25.67 3.58
C SER A 239 -27.23 24.22 3.17
N GLY A 240 -26.79 23.40 4.12
CA GLY A 240 -26.49 21.99 3.92
C GLY A 240 -25.25 21.68 3.07
N PHE A 241 -24.34 22.64 2.88
CA PHE A 241 -23.11 22.43 2.09
C PHE A 241 -22.21 21.29 2.63
N PHE A 242 -22.25 21.06 3.95
CA PHE A 242 -21.53 20.00 4.65
C PHE A 242 -22.40 18.78 4.99
N ASP A 243 -23.66 18.78 4.56
CA ASP A 243 -24.57 17.70 4.87
C ASP A 243 -24.42 16.56 3.84
N PRO A 244 -24.54 15.29 4.26
CA PRO A 244 -24.53 14.17 3.35
C PRO A 244 -25.76 14.23 2.44
N VAL A 245 -25.54 14.19 1.12
CA VAL A 245 -26.59 14.12 0.11
C VAL A 245 -26.42 12.83 -0.67
N LEU A 246 -27.27 11.85 -0.38
CA LEU A 246 -27.21 10.51 -0.96
C LEU A 246 -28.43 10.24 -1.84
N SER A 247 -28.24 9.28 -2.76
CA SER A 247 -29.34 8.75 -3.58
C SER A 247 -30.39 8.09 -2.67
N PRO A 248 -31.69 8.15 -2.99
CA PRO A 248 -32.72 7.41 -2.26
C PRO A 248 -32.53 5.89 -2.24
N LYS A 249 -31.67 5.36 -3.13
CA LYS A 249 -31.31 3.94 -3.21
C LYS A 249 -30.13 3.56 -2.32
N ASP A 250 -29.43 4.55 -1.76
CA ASP A 250 -28.28 4.32 -0.88
C ASP A 250 -28.76 3.74 0.45
N THR A 251 -28.15 2.62 0.87
CA THR A 251 -28.49 1.91 2.11
C THR A 251 -27.39 2.00 3.16
N SER A 252 -26.31 2.75 2.89
CA SER A 252 -25.21 2.96 3.83
C SER A 252 -25.70 3.75 5.05
N THR A 253 -25.10 3.49 6.21
CA THR A 253 -25.44 4.16 7.47
C THR A 253 -24.18 4.74 8.11
N PRO A 254 -24.29 5.88 8.80
CA PRO A 254 -23.13 6.51 9.42
C PRO A 254 -22.46 5.56 10.42
N GLN A 255 -21.15 5.41 10.27
CA GLN A 255 -20.30 4.66 11.19
C GLN A 255 -19.43 5.63 11.98
N ALA A 256 -19.50 5.53 13.31
CA ALA A 256 -18.66 6.36 14.18
C ALA A 256 -17.17 6.00 14.00
N PRO A 257 -16.26 6.98 13.99
CA PRO A 257 -14.83 6.76 13.85
C PRO A 257 -14.28 5.80 14.90
N LYS A 258 -13.45 4.85 14.48
CA LYS A 258 -12.84 3.85 15.36
C LYS A 258 -11.38 3.64 15.01
N GLN A 259 -10.53 3.67 16.03
CA GLN A 259 -9.14 3.23 15.90
C GLN A 259 -9.00 1.72 16.09
N SER A 260 -8.01 1.12 15.42
CA SER A 260 -7.66 -0.29 15.56
C SER A 260 -6.15 -0.47 15.44
N THR A 261 -5.60 -1.40 16.21
CA THR A 261 -4.23 -1.87 15.97
C THR A 261 -4.15 -2.82 14.77
N LEU A 262 -5.28 -3.43 14.38
CA LEU A 262 -5.37 -4.29 13.19
C LEU A 262 -5.51 -3.49 11.90
N TYR A 263 -6.11 -2.30 11.97
CA TYR A 263 -6.29 -1.35 10.86
C TYR A 263 -5.78 0.02 11.32
N PRO A 264 -4.47 0.19 11.51
CA PRO A 264 -3.90 1.45 11.97
C PRO A 264 -4.06 2.53 10.91
N ARG A 265 -4.12 3.80 11.32
CA ARG A 265 -4.26 4.95 10.41
C ARG A 265 -3.19 4.95 9.31
N SER A 266 -1.96 4.54 9.60
CA SER A 266 -0.88 4.47 8.62
C SER A 266 -1.25 3.60 7.42
N GLU A 267 -1.92 2.48 7.67
CA GLU A 267 -2.34 1.56 6.62
C GLU A 267 -3.58 2.07 5.89
N VAL A 268 -4.60 2.52 6.63
CA VAL A 268 -5.81 3.09 6.02
C VAL A 268 -5.46 4.27 5.11
N HIS A 269 -4.53 5.13 5.55
CA HIS A 269 -3.96 6.23 4.77
C HIS A 269 -3.36 5.73 3.45
N GLU A 270 -2.40 4.82 3.54
CA GLU A 270 -1.66 4.28 2.41
C GLU A 270 -2.58 3.66 1.36
N PHE A 271 -3.52 2.82 1.79
CA PHE A 271 -4.48 2.19 0.91
C PHE A 271 -5.50 3.20 0.37
N PHE A 272 -5.98 4.14 1.19
CA PHE A 272 -6.96 5.12 0.72
C PHE A 272 -6.38 6.09 -0.31
N GLU A 273 -5.22 6.69 -0.05
CA GLU A 273 -4.68 7.71 -0.97
C GLU A 273 -4.26 7.11 -2.31
N SER A 274 -3.97 5.81 -2.37
CA SER A 274 -3.73 5.06 -3.61
C SER A 274 -5.00 4.43 -4.23
N GLY A 275 -6.16 4.64 -3.61
CA GLY A 275 -7.44 4.08 -4.06
C GLY A 275 -7.62 2.58 -3.80
N LEU A 276 -6.73 1.95 -3.02
CA LEU A 276 -6.69 0.50 -2.73
C LEU A 276 -7.56 0.10 -1.52
N TRP A 277 -8.21 1.05 -0.84
CA TRP A 277 -9.01 0.74 0.35
C TRP A 277 -10.36 0.07 0.00
N GLY A 278 -10.42 -1.25 0.16
CA GLY A 278 -11.62 -2.07 0.02
C GLY A 278 -12.44 -2.27 1.30
N GLY A 279 -12.01 -1.71 2.42
CA GLY A 279 -12.60 -1.95 3.74
C GLY A 279 -11.91 -3.07 4.53
N PRO A 280 -12.42 -3.40 5.73
CA PRO A 280 -11.74 -4.32 6.65
C PRO A 280 -11.86 -5.78 6.21
N PHE A 281 -10.82 -6.31 5.56
CA PHE A 281 -10.79 -7.63 4.93
C PHE A 281 -11.29 -8.79 5.81
N GLU A 282 -10.84 -8.88 7.07
CA GLU A 282 -11.24 -9.94 8.01
C GLU A 282 -12.70 -9.87 8.48
N SER A 283 -13.44 -8.82 8.08
CA SER A 283 -14.89 -8.76 8.29
C SER A 283 -15.65 -9.56 7.24
N PHE A 284 -15.01 -9.87 6.10
CA PHE A 284 -15.61 -10.56 4.96
C PHE A 284 -15.11 -12.00 4.81
N PHE A 285 -13.87 -12.27 5.23
CA PHE A 285 -13.21 -13.55 5.00
C PHE A 285 -12.60 -14.14 6.26
N ASN A 286 -12.58 -15.47 6.32
CA ASN A 286 -11.97 -16.25 7.39
C ASN A 286 -11.33 -17.54 6.83
N THR A 287 -10.95 -18.49 7.69
CA THR A 287 -10.30 -19.74 7.25
C THR A 287 -11.18 -20.64 6.37
N SER A 288 -12.51 -20.50 6.40
CA SER A 288 -13.42 -21.20 5.49
C SER A 288 -13.31 -20.73 4.04
N ASP A 289 -12.76 -19.53 3.83
CA ASP A 289 -12.64 -18.89 2.52
C ASP A 289 -11.26 -19.11 1.89
N VAL A 290 -10.42 -19.94 2.51
CA VAL A 290 -9.13 -20.32 1.95
C VAL A 290 -9.35 -21.32 0.82
N VAL A 291 -8.86 -20.97 -0.37
CA VAL A 291 -8.90 -21.83 -1.54
C VAL A 291 -7.50 -22.33 -1.85
N VAL A 292 -7.40 -23.64 -2.08
CA VAL A 292 -6.14 -24.32 -2.38
C VAL A 292 -6.22 -24.95 -3.76
N THR A 293 -5.20 -24.70 -4.56
CA THR A 293 -4.97 -25.38 -5.84
C THR A 293 -3.58 -26.03 -5.82
N HIS A 294 -3.42 -27.09 -6.61
CA HIS A 294 -2.15 -27.82 -6.72
C HIS A 294 -1.59 -27.61 -8.13
N PRO A 295 -0.61 -26.69 -8.31
CA PRO A 295 -0.04 -26.41 -9.62
C PRO A 295 0.55 -27.66 -10.29
N ILE A 296 1.06 -28.60 -9.48
CA ILE A 296 1.49 -29.93 -9.90
C ILE A 296 0.73 -30.97 -9.06
N PRO A 297 -0.28 -31.66 -9.62
CA PRO A 297 -1.12 -32.60 -8.88
C PRO A 297 -0.35 -33.71 -8.15
N ASP A 298 0.76 -34.17 -8.73
CA ASP A 298 1.57 -35.25 -8.18
C ASP A 298 2.51 -34.80 -7.04
N ILE A 299 2.60 -33.48 -6.77
CA ILE A 299 3.42 -32.90 -5.68
C ILE A 299 2.52 -32.05 -4.77
N PRO A 300 1.62 -32.67 -3.99
CA PRO A 300 0.60 -31.96 -3.21
C PRO A 300 1.16 -31.04 -2.12
N GLN A 301 2.45 -31.17 -1.78
CA GLN A 301 3.14 -30.27 -0.85
C GLN A 301 3.35 -28.87 -1.41
N ILE A 302 3.28 -28.70 -2.74
CA ILE A 302 3.33 -27.40 -3.41
C ILE A 302 1.90 -26.96 -3.68
N MET A 303 1.46 -25.90 -3.00
CA MET A 303 0.11 -25.37 -3.10
C MET A 303 0.16 -23.92 -3.58
N ALA A 304 -0.79 -23.54 -4.42
CA ALA A 304 -1.13 -22.15 -4.69
C ALA A 304 -2.43 -21.82 -3.95
N VAL A 305 -2.38 -20.80 -3.09
CA VAL A 305 -3.41 -20.52 -2.09
C VAL A 305 -3.82 -19.05 -2.14
N TYR A 306 -5.12 -18.79 -2.02
CA TYR A 306 -5.67 -17.45 -1.82
C TYR A 306 -6.82 -17.47 -0.82
N VAL A 307 -7.27 -16.29 -0.40
CA VAL A 307 -8.38 -16.11 0.54
C VAL A 307 -9.48 -15.31 -0.15
N GLY A 308 -10.67 -15.87 -0.25
CA GLY A 308 -11.81 -15.24 -0.91
C GLY A 308 -11.74 -15.39 -2.43
N TYR A 309 -11.08 -14.45 -3.10
CA TYR A 309 -10.96 -14.38 -4.56
C TYR A 309 -9.50 -14.39 -5.01
N ALA A 310 -9.25 -14.79 -6.26
CA ALA A 310 -7.90 -15.06 -6.78
C ALA A 310 -7.15 -13.79 -7.24
N ASP A 311 -7.38 -12.65 -6.59
CA ASP A 311 -6.67 -11.39 -6.86
C ASP A 311 -5.25 -11.38 -6.26
N TYR A 312 -5.03 -12.25 -5.27
CA TYR A 312 -3.78 -12.36 -4.56
C TYR A 312 -3.50 -13.81 -4.16
N VAL A 313 -2.49 -14.41 -4.79
CA VAL A 313 -2.14 -15.82 -4.66
C VAL A 313 -0.73 -15.98 -4.10
N GLN A 314 -0.57 -16.95 -3.21
CA GLN A 314 0.68 -17.25 -2.52
C GLN A 314 1.04 -18.71 -2.75
N LEU A 315 2.33 -19.02 -2.86
CA LEU A 315 2.76 -20.40 -2.69
C LEU A 315 2.81 -20.76 -1.21
N VAL A 316 2.22 -21.90 -0.87
CA VAL A 316 2.33 -22.53 0.44
C VAL A 316 3.03 -23.87 0.25
N LEU A 317 4.20 -24.01 0.86
CA LEU A 317 5.08 -25.16 0.72
C LEU A 317 5.16 -25.94 2.02
N ASN A 318 4.61 -27.15 2.01
CA ASN A 318 4.45 -27.99 3.18
C ASN A 318 5.65 -28.92 3.40
N PHE A 319 6.76 -28.38 3.92
CA PHE A 319 7.95 -29.15 4.29
C PHE A 319 7.73 -30.00 5.54
N THR A 320 8.55 -31.02 5.77
CA THR A 320 8.48 -31.93 6.94
C THR A 320 8.43 -31.17 8.26
N ASP A 321 9.34 -30.21 8.47
CA ASP A 321 9.51 -29.50 9.74
C ASP A 321 8.61 -28.25 9.89
N GLY A 322 7.88 -27.85 8.85
CA GLY A 322 7.02 -26.67 8.89
C GLY A 322 6.63 -26.15 7.52
N VAL A 323 6.02 -24.97 7.48
CA VAL A 323 5.50 -24.39 6.24
C VAL A 323 6.30 -23.14 5.84
N LEU A 324 6.66 -23.06 4.57
CA LEU A 324 7.15 -21.83 3.94
C LEU A 324 6.00 -21.21 3.14
N ILE A 325 5.84 -19.90 3.25
CA ILE A 325 4.87 -19.13 2.45
C ILE A 325 5.63 -18.11 1.61
N THR A 326 5.27 -17.96 0.35
CA THR A 326 5.69 -16.79 -0.45
C THR A 326 4.68 -15.68 -0.25
N ASP A 327 5.18 -14.45 -0.18
CA ASP A 327 4.35 -13.25 -0.15
C ASP A 327 3.43 -13.14 1.07
N ALA A 328 2.99 -11.92 1.41
CA ALA A 328 2.23 -11.65 2.62
C ALA A 328 1.35 -10.41 2.46
N ALA A 329 0.18 -10.58 1.85
CA ALA A 329 -0.83 -9.53 1.83
C ALA A 329 -1.36 -9.22 3.24
N PRO A 330 -1.61 -7.93 3.56
CA PRO A 330 -2.25 -7.53 4.81
C PRO A 330 -3.54 -8.31 5.05
N HIS A 331 -3.74 -8.71 6.31
CA HIS A 331 -4.93 -9.42 6.82
C HIS A 331 -5.12 -10.86 6.30
N ARG A 332 -4.75 -11.16 5.04
CA ARG A 332 -4.69 -12.55 4.52
C ARG A 332 -3.66 -13.37 5.29
N SER A 333 -2.54 -12.76 5.69
CA SER A 333 -1.49 -13.34 6.53
C SER A 333 -2.02 -14.06 7.77
N ARG A 334 -2.88 -13.40 8.57
CA ARG A 334 -3.42 -13.97 9.82
C ARG A 334 -4.34 -15.15 9.56
N ILE A 335 -5.20 -15.04 8.54
CA ILE A 335 -6.08 -16.13 8.11
C ILE A 335 -5.25 -17.34 7.68
N LEU A 336 -4.19 -17.14 6.88
CA LEU A 336 -3.33 -18.23 6.45
C LEU A 336 -2.51 -18.85 7.59
N ILE A 337 -2.00 -18.05 8.53
CA ILE A 337 -1.32 -18.59 9.73
C ILE A 337 -2.27 -19.50 10.51
N GLN A 338 -3.52 -19.07 10.70
CA GLN A 338 -4.54 -19.87 11.39
C GLN A 338 -4.88 -21.14 10.59
N TRP A 339 -5.13 -21.02 9.29
CA TRP A 339 -5.43 -22.14 8.41
C TRP A 339 -4.31 -23.19 8.38
N VAL A 340 -3.04 -22.77 8.30
CA VAL A 340 -1.89 -23.70 8.36
C VAL A 340 -1.89 -24.50 9.65
N LYS A 341 -2.18 -23.86 10.78
CA LYS A 341 -2.26 -24.52 12.09
C LYS A 341 -3.42 -25.51 12.17
N GLU A 342 -4.59 -25.13 11.66
CA GLU A 342 -5.83 -25.92 11.73
C GLU A 342 -5.84 -27.08 10.74
N THR A 343 -5.32 -26.87 9.53
CA THR A 343 -5.42 -27.83 8.41
C THR A 343 -4.15 -28.64 8.21
N LEU A 344 -2.97 -28.02 8.30
CA LEU A 344 -1.69 -28.71 8.09
C LEU A 344 -1.05 -29.20 9.39
N HIS A 345 -1.59 -28.78 10.54
CA HIS A 345 -1.08 -29.10 11.89
C HIS A 345 0.41 -28.75 12.07
N LYS A 346 0.84 -27.67 11.42
CA LYS A 346 2.22 -27.17 11.43
C LYS A 346 2.26 -25.68 11.76
N SER A 347 3.47 -25.17 11.98
CA SER A 347 3.73 -23.73 12.06
C SER A 347 4.32 -23.21 10.75
N VAL A 348 4.10 -21.92 10.48
CA VAL A 348 4.83 -21.21 9.43
C VAL A 348 6.24 -20.92 9.95
N THR A 349 7.26 -21.49 9.29
CA THR A 349 8.66 -21.36 9.69
C THR A 349 9.39 -20.29 8.89
N HIS A 350 8.95 -20.03 7.65
CA HIS A 350 9.57 -19.07 6.74
C HIS A 350 8.50 -18.26 6.00
N ILE A 351 8.78 -16.97 5.83
CA ILE A 351 8.02 -16.08 4.95
C ILE A 351 9.00 -15.46 3.94
N VAL A 352 8.68 -15.56 2.66
CA VAL A 352 9.51 -15.08 1.55
C VAL A 352 8.70 -14.06 0.75
N PRO A 353 8.70 -12.77 1.13
CA PRO A 353 8.12 -11.75 0.28
C PRO A 353 8.91 -11.66 -1.02
N SER A 354 8.21 -11.60 -2.15
CA SER A 354 8.80 -11.40 -3.47
C SER A 354 9.49 -10.04 -3.54
N HIS A 355 8.87 -9.01 -2.96
CA HIS A 355 9.40 -7.66 -2.84
C HIS A 355 8.65 -6.83 -1.78
N HIS A 356 9.04 -5.58 -1.59
CA HIS A 356 8.61 -4.72 -0.49
C HIS A 356 7.28 -3.97 -0.65
N HIS A 357 6.61 -4.09 -1.80
CA HIS A 357 5.29 -3.47 -2.00
C HIS A 357 4.28 -3.99 -0.97
N ARG A 358 3.28 -3.16 -0.65
CA ARG A 358 2.42 -3.36 0.53
C ARG A 358 1.54 -4.61 0.42
N ASP A 359 1.08 -4.94 -0.76
CA ASP A 359 0.35 -6.16 -1.06
C ASP A 359 1.22 -7.42 -0.96
N HIS A 360 2.55 -7.31 -1.12
CA HIS A 360 3.48 -8.44 -0.98
C HIS A 360 4.12 -8.57 0.39
N ALA A 361 4.25 -7.47 1.12
CA ALA A 361 5.02 -7.40 2.36
C ALA A 361 4.22 -6.92 3.58
N GLY A 362 3.02 -6.37 3.39
CA GLY A 362 2.29 -5.69 4.46
C GLY A 362 1.83 -6.61 5.59
N GLY A 363 1.68 -7.91 5.33
CA GLY A 363 1.38 -8.97 6.31
C GLY A 363 2.60 -9.66 6.92
N VAL A 364 3.84 -9.30 6.53
CA VAL A 364 5.07 -9.88 7.12
C VAL A 364 5.11 -9.74 8.65
N PRO A 365 4.67 -8.62 9.28
CA PRO A 365 4.66 -8.49 10.73
C PRO A 365 3.89 -9.61 11.46
N ASP A 366 2.78 -10.10 10.88
CA ASP A 366 1.99 -11.19 11.47
C ASP A 366 2.79 -12.51 11.47
N TYR A 367 3.52 -12.81 10.39
CA TYR A 367 4.38 -13.98 10.30
C TYR A 367 5.58 -13.91 11.25
N VAL A 368 6.17 -12.72 11.41
CA VAL A 368 7.24 -12.49 12.39
C VAL A 368 6.73 -12.72 13.81
N GLU A 369 5.53 -12.24 14.13
CA GLU A 369 4.89 -12.49 15.44
C GLU A 369 4.62 -13.98 15.66
N ALA A 370 4.24 -14.72 14.60
CA ALA A 370 4.10 -16.18 14.63
C ALA A 370 5.44 -16.94 14.72
N GLY A 371 6.58 -16.24 14.67
CA GLY A 371 7.92 -16.80 14.86
C GLY A 371 8.64 -17.22 13.58
N ALA A 372 8.10 -16.88 12.40
CA ALA A 372 8.73 -17.19 11.12
C ALA A 372 10.03 -16.41 10.89
N VAL A 373 10.94 -17.00 10.11
CA VAL A 373 12.14 -16.34 9.59
C VAL A 373 11.76 -15.59 8.32
N VAL A 374 12.14 -14.31 8.23
CA VAL A 374 11.96 -13.49 7.03
C VAL A 374 13.12 -13.77 6.08
N VAL A 375 12.79 -14.27 4.89
CA VAL A 375 13.76 -14.60 3.84
C VAL A 375 13.75 -13.49 2.80
N VAL A 376 14.83 -12.71 2.72
CA VAL A 376 14.91 -11.54 1.82
C VAL A 376 16.31 -11.36 1.23
N PRO A 377 16.44 -10.70 0.07
CA PRO A 377 17.75 -10.27 -0.42
C PRO A 377 18.47 -9.40 0.62
N GLU A 378 19.81 -9.46 0.64
CA GLU A 378 20.63 -8.65 1.55
C GLU A 378 20.30 -7.15 1.47
N VAL A 379 19.96 -6.65 0.28
CA VAL A 379 19.59 -5.25 0.03
C VAL A 379 18.32 -4.81 0.77
N ALA A 380 17.40 -5.74 1.06
CA ALA A 380 16.11 -5.45 1.67
C ALA A 380 16.13 -5.55 3.20
N LYS A 381 17.15 -6.19 3.80
CA LYS A 381 17.20 -6.46 5.26
C LYS A 381 16.88 -5.25 6.13
N LYS A 382 17.41 -4.07 5.78
CA LYS A 382 17.19 -2.83 6.54
C LYS A 382 15.74 -2.33 6.46
N TYR A 383 15.06 -2.52 5.33
CA TYR A 383 13.65 -2.15 5.19
C TYR A 383 12.78 -2.86 6.23
N TYR A 384 12.99 -4.17 6.39
CA TYR A 384 12.24 -5.01 7.31
C TYR A 384 12.74 -4.94 8.76
N SER A 385 13.84 -4.25 9.06
CA SER A 385 14.53 -4.40 10.35
C SER A 385 13.80 -3.80 11.54
N ASN A 386 12.78 -2.95 11.32
CA ASN A 386 12.03 -2.30 12.39
C ASN A 386 10.72 -3.02 12.73
N ILE A 387 10.33 -4.03 11.95
CA ILE A 387 9.13 -4.83 12.19
C ILE A 387 9.16 -5.37 13.62
N ASN A 388 8.02 -5.28 14.31
CA ASN A 388 7.83 -5.74 15.68
C ASN A 388 8.90 -5.22 16.66
N ASN A 389 9.27 -3.95 16.52
CA ASN A 389 10.31 -3.27 17.30
C ASN A 389 11.71 -3.92 17.13
N GLY A 390 12.00 -4.38 15.92
CA GLY A 390 13.27 -5.00 15.55
C GLY A 390 13.45 -6.45 16.01
N LYS A 391 12.36 -7.13 16.38
CA LYS A 391 12.37 -8.54 16.75
C LYS A 391 12.20 -9.44 15.53
N VAL A 392 13.11 -9.31 14.57
CA VAL A 392 13.04 -10.04 13.29
C VAL A 392 14.20 -11.02 13.17
N LYS A 393 13.90 -12.26 12.79
CA LYS A 393 14.91 -13.25 12.38
C LYS A 393 15.01 -13.24 10.86
N PHE A 394 16.23 -13.15 10.35
CA PHE A 394 16.48 -13.07 8.91
C PHE A 394 17.27 -14.28 8.41
N ALA A 395 16.88 -14.77 7.24
CA ALA A 395 17.76 -15.52 6.34
C ALA A 395 17.97 -14.64 5.09
N THR A 396 19.16 -14.04 4.97
CA THR A 396 19.47 -13.19 3.82
C THR A 396 20.24 -13.93 2.76
N TYR A 397 20.02 -13.55 1.50
CA TYR A 397 20.66 -14.16 0.35
C TYR A 397 21.04 -13.09 -0.69
N ASN A 398 21.80 -13.48 -1.71
CA ASN A 398 22.23 -12.60 -2.79
C ASN A 398 22.26 -13.39 -4.11
N GLU A 399 22.55 -12.71 -5.21
CA GLU A 399 22.54 -13.31 -6.56
C GLU A 399 23.45 -14.54 -6.69
N LYS A 400 24.61 -14.54 -6.03
CA LYS A 400 25.57 -15.65 -6.10
C LYS A 400 25.19 -16.83 -5.21
N ASN A 401 24.48 -16.54 -4.12
CA ASN A 401 24.10 -17.53 -3.10
C ASN A 401 22.60 -17.36 -2.85
N PRO A 402 21.73 -17.88 -3.74
CA PRO A 402 20.30 -17.80 -3.55
C PRO A 402 19.87 -18.57 -2.30
N PHE A 403 18.72 -18.21 -1.74
CA PHE A 403 18.15 -18.98 -0.64
C PHE A 403 17.70 -20.34 -1.15
N VAL A 404 18.01 -21.40 -0.39
CA VAL A 404 17.58 -22.78 -0.70
C VAL A 404 17.08 -23.43 0.58
N LEU A 405 15.84 -23.93 0.57
CA LEU A 405 15.27 -24.77 1.61
C LEU A 405 14.84 -26.11 0.99
N LYS A 406 15.14 -27.23 1.65
CA LYS A 406 14.81 -28.57 1.13
C LYS A 406 14.58 -29.58 2.25
N ASP A 407 13.75 -30.57 1.95
CA ASP A 407 13.61 -31.81 2.72
C ASP A 407 13.66 -33.03 1.79
N GLU A 408 13.13 -34.16 2.23
CA GLU A 408 13.05 -35.41 1.46
C GLU A 408 11.96 -35.43 0.38
N HIS A 409 11.05 -34.46 0.37
CA HIS A 409 9.89 -34.40 -0.52
C HIS A 409 9.99 -33.27 -1.54
N ILE A 410 10.35 -32.06 -1.11
CA ILE A 410 10.35 -30.84 -1.93
C ILE A 410 11.59 -29.98 -1.68
N GLN A 411 11.82 -29.04 -2.58
CA GLN A 411 12.78 -27.96 -2.41
C GLN A 411 12.22 -26.63 -2.90
N PHE A 412 12.66 -25.53 -2.29
CA PHE A 412 12.34 -24.16 -2.66
C PHE A 412 13.61 -23.33 -2.81
N ARG A 413 13.60 -22.43 -3.80
CA ARG A 413 14.66 -21.47 -4.06
C ARG A 413 14.06 -20.09 -4.23
N SER A 414 14.72 -19.07 -3.67
CA SER A 414 14.38 -17.67 -3.91
C SER A 414 15.56 -17.00 -4.61
N LEU A 415 15.28 -16.40 -5.76
CA LEU A 415 16.27 -15.90 -6.72
C LEU A 415 16.13 -14.39 -6.85
N TRP A 416 17.23 -13.66 -6.66
CA TRP A 416 17.31 -12.20 -6.74
C TRP A 416 18.52 -11.78 -7.55
N ARG A 417 18.38 -10.67 -8.30
CA ARG A 417 19.44 -10.06 -9.11
C ARG A 417 19.48 -8.56 -8.89
N ASP A 418 20.66 -7.96 -9.03
CA ASP A 418 20.82 -6.51 -8.87
C ASP A 418 20.06 -5.74 -9.97
N GLU A 419 20.12 -6.27 -11.20
CA GLU A 419 19.25 -5.90 -12.31
C GLU A 419 18.02 -6.81 -12.29
N ASN A 420 16.87 -6.23 -11.94
CA ASN A 420 15.61 -6.95 -11.85
C ASN A 420 14.47 -6.09 -12.41
N PRO A 421 13.36 -6.72 -12.82
CA PRO A 421 12.34 -6.07 -13.65
C PRO A 421 11.39 -5.13 -12.90
N HIS A 422 11.25 -5.25 -11.58
CA HIS A 422 10.20 -4.56 -10.84
C HIS A 422 10.84 -3.75 -9.70
N ALA A 423 10.64 -4.10 -8.43
CA ALA A 423 11.19 -3.35 -7.30
C ALA A 423 12.64 -3.71 -6.94
N ARG A 424 13.37 -2.83 -6.24
CA ARG A 424 14.80 -3.04 -5.88
C ARG A 424 15.13 -4.39 -5.24
N ASP A 425 14.23 -4.94 -4.44
CA ASP A 425 14.36 -6.24 -3.78
C ASP A 425 13.57 -7.36 -4.45
N TRP A 426 13.06 -7.15 -5.67
CA TRP A 426 12.25 -8.12 -6.38
C TRP A 426 12.99 -9.42 -6.65
N SER A 427 12.32 -10.50 -6.27
CA SER A 427 12.77 -11.86 -6.37
C SER A 427 11.63 -12.76 -6.82
N TYR A 428 11.99 -13.88 -7.43
CA TYR A 428 11.03 -14.91 -7.80
C TYR A 428 11.38 -16.26 -7.16
N GLY A 429 10.36 -17.05 -6.92
CA GLY A 429 10.46 -18.35 -6.25
C GLY A 429 10.49 -19.50 -7.25
N VAL A 430 11.20 -20.58 -6.95
CA VAL A 430 11.11 -21.85 -7.68
C VAL A 430 10.93 -23.00 -6.69
N ALA A 431 9.92 -23.83 -6.92
CA ALA A 431 9.60 -25.00 -6.12
C ALA A 431 9.56 -26.27 -7.00
N THR A 432 10.14 -27.36 -6.50
CA THR A 432 10.13 -28.68 -7.15
C THR A 432 10.03 -29.79 -6.11
N SER A 433 9.89 -31.04 -6.55
CA SER A 433 10.23 -32.17 -5.69
C SER A 433 11.72 -32.13 -5.28
N ALA A 434 12.08 -32.87 -4.23
CA ALA A 434 13.44 -32.84 -3.66
C ALA A 434 14.53 -33.27 -4.65
N CYS A 435 14.19 -34.11 -5.61
CA CYS A 435 15.06 -34.46 -6.72
C CYS A 435 14.21 -34.77 -7.96
N PRO A 436 13.90 -33.74 -8.78
CA PRO A 436 12.93 -33.89 -9.85
C PRO A 436 13.48 -34.72 -11.00
N ALA A 437 12.64 -35.58 -11.57
CA ALA A 437 12.98 -36.28 -12.81
C ALA A 437 13.00 -35.30 -14.00
N LYS A 438 13.62 -35.72 -15.11
CA LYS A 438 13.80 -34.90 -16.32
C LYS A 438 12.53 -34.17 -16.80
N ASN A 439 11.38 -34.83 -16.71
CA ASN A 439 10.09 -34.31 -17.19
C ASN A 439 9.11 -34.02 -16.05
N GLU A 440 9.56 -34.04 -14.80
CA GLU A 440 8.72 -33.70 -13.67
C GLU A 440 8.48 -32.19 -13.62
N GLY A 441 7.29 -31.79 -13.15
CA GLY A 441 6.90 -30.39 -13.12
C GLY A 441 7.81 -29.54 -12.24
N VAL A 442 8.08 -28.32 -12.69
CA VAL A 442 8.70 -27.24 -11.92
C VAL A 442 7.67 -26.14 -11.75
N VAL A 443 7.59 -25.55 -10.56
CA VAL A 443 6.76 -24.37 -10.30
C VAL A 443 7.65 -23.15 -10.14
N ALA A 444 7.35 -22.08 -10.86
CA ALA A 444 7.87 -20.74 -10.59
C ALA A 444 6.77 -19.87 -9.98
N PHE A 445 7.11 -19.09 -8.96
CA PHE A 445 6.25 -18.05 -8.40
C PHE A 445 6.79 -16.69 -8.76
N VAL A 446 5.97 -15.85 -9.39
CA VAL A 446 6.33 -14.51 -9.84
C VAL A 446 5.31 -13.49 -9.35
N ALA A 447 5.77 -12.32 -8.95
CA ALA A 447 4.91 -11.17 -8.63
C ALA A 447 5.17 -10.05 -9.63
N ASP A 448 4.11 -9.36 -10.06
CA ASP A 448 4.09 -8.09 -10.81
C ASP A 448 4.82 -7.98 -12.15
N VAL A 449 5.58 -9.00 -12.54
CA VAL A 449 6.23 -9.06 -13.87
C VAL A 449 5.38 -9.79 -14.89
N TRP A 450 4.47 -10.64 -14.40
CA TRP A 450 3.46 -11.32 -15.19
C TRP A 450 2.31 -11.73 -14.29
N SER A 451 1.08 -11.43 -14.72
CA SER A 451 -0.15 -11.86 -14.10
C SER A 451 -0.87 -12.83 -15.05
N PRO A 452 -0.70 -14.16 -14.88
CA PRO A 452 -1.33 -15.13 -15.77
C PRO A 452 -2.85 -15.03 -15.70
N ASP A 453 -3.54 -15.05 -16.86
CA ASP A 453 -5.00 -15.13 -16.94
C ASP A 453 -5.44 -15.77 -18.28
N PRO A 454 -5.29 -17.10 -18.43
CA PRO A 454 -5.54 -17.79 -19.71
C PRO A 454 -7.00 -17.76 -20.17
N ASP A 455 -7.93 -17.38 -19.30
CA ASP A 455 -9.39 -17.43 -19.52
C ASP A 455 -10.03 -16.05 -19.76
N ASP A 456 -9.24 -15.00 -19.95
CA ASP A 456 -9.74 -13.62 -20.04
C ASP A 456 -10.37 -13.22 -21.39
N GLY A 457 -10.60 -14.19 -22.27
CA GLY A 457 -11.27 -13.96 -23.56
C GLY A 457 -10.44 -13.20 -24.59
N GLY A 458 -9.11 -13.18 -24.45
CA GLY A 458 -8.20 -12.52 -25.39
C GLY A 458 -7.71 -11.14 -24.92
N MET A 459 -7.82 -10.84 -23.63
CA MET A 459 -7.10 -9.74 -22.97
C MET A 459 -5.68 -10.18 -22.51
N GLY A 460 -5.34 -11.46 -22.68
CA GLY A 460 -4.06 -12.08 -22.34
C GLY A 460 -2.86 -11.56 -23.15
N ASP A 461 -3.10 -10.58 -24.02
CA ASP A 461 -2.12 -9.81 -24.79
C ASP A 461 -1.45 -8.69 -23.96
N ALA A 462 -1.09 -8.99 -22.70
CA ALA A 462 -0.39 -8.08 -21.79
C ALA A 462 -1.12 -6.76 -21.44
N VAL A 463 -2.46 -6.79 -21.37
CA VAL A 463 -3.24 -5.59 -21.01
C VAL A 463 -3.01 -5.14 -19.56
N ARG A 464 -2.60 -6.06 -18.67
CA ARG A 464 -2.51 -5.83 -17.22
C ARG A 464 -1.09 -5.95 -16.65
N PHE A 465 -0.07 -6.15 -17.49
CA PHE A 465 1.32 -6.23 -17.06
C PHE A 465 2.26 -5.64 -18.11
N ASP A 466 3.45 -5.21 -17.69
CA ASP A 466 4.44 -4.65 -18.60
C ASP A 466 5.22 -5.77 -19.32
N ILE A 467 5.13 -5.82 -20.65
CA ILE A 467 5.87 -6.80 -21.48
C ILE A 467 7.39 -6.68 -21.29
N GLY A 468 7.91 -5.47 -21.10
CA GLY A 468 9.32 -5.22 -20.83
C GLY A 468 9.78 -5.85 -19.53
N TYR A 469 8.97 -5.78 -18.48
CA TYR A 469 9.25 -6.47 -17.20
C TYR A 469 9.20 -7.99 -17.36
N ALA A 470 8.18 -8.50 -18.05
CA ALA A 470 8.07 -9.92 -18.33
C ALA A 470 9.27 -10.47 -19.13
N ARG A 471 9.75 -9.72 -20.13
CA ARG A 471 10.92 -10.10 -20.94
C ARG A 471 12.22 -10.09 -20.14
N GLN A 472 12.41 -9.10 -19.27
CA GLN A 472 13.55 -9.09 -18.35
C GLN A 472 13.54 -10.28 -17.39
N TRP A 473 12.37 -10.71 -16.91
CA TRP A 473 12.27 -11.96 -16.17
C TRP A 473 12.62 -13.19 -17.03
N LEU A 474 12.20 -13.23 -18.29
CA LEU A 474 12.58 -14.32 -19.21
C LEU A 474 14.09 -14.40 -19.42
N ASP A 475 14.81 -13.28 -19.49
CA ASP A 475 16.28 -13.25 -19.53
C ASP A 475 16.86 -13.95 -18.28
N ALA A 476 16.38 -13.57 -17.09
CA ALA A 476 16.81 -14.20 -15.83
C ALA A 476 16.47 -15.70 -15.78
N ALA A 477 15.27 -16.09 -16.23
CA ALA A 477 14.83 -17.48 -16.29
C ALA A 477 15.73 -18.34 -17.19
N VAL A 478 16.18 -17.80 -18.34
CA VAL A 478 17.16 -18.46 -19.22
C VAL A 478 18.49 -18.65 -18.53
N ASP A 479 19.00 -17.60 -17.87
CA ASP A 479 20.27 -17.65 -17.16
C ASP A 479 20.25 -18.69 -16.03
N ASP A 480 19.13 -18.79 -15.32
CA ASP A 480 18.93 -19.73 -14.23
C ASP A 480 18.68 -21.17 -14.69
N GLY A 481 18.39 -21.36 -15.99
CA GLY A 481 18.13 -22.66 -16.58
C GLY A 481 16.71 -23.17 -16.34
N LEU A 482 15.72 -22.26 -16.24
CA LEU A 482 14.34 -22.61 -15.93
C LEU A 482 13.72 -23.40 -17.11
N PRO A 483 13.12 -24.58 -16.88
CA PRO A 483 12.58 -25.40 -17.96
C PRO A 483 11.44 -24.71 -18.71
N ARG A 484 11.37 -24.94 -20.02
CA ARG A 484 10.32 -24.37 -20.87
C ARG A 484 8.91 -24.78 -20.41
N SER A 485 8.76 -26.01 -19.91
CA SER A 485 7.48 -26.57 -19.45
C SER A 485 7.07 -26.15 -18.03
N THR A 486 7.75 -25.17 -17.43
CA THR A 486 7.47 -24.70 -16.07
C THR A 486 6.03 -24.22 -15.93
N VAL A 487 5.37 -24.65 -14.84
CA VAL A 487 4.10 -24.08 -14.38
C VAL A 487 4.42 -22.82 -13.61
N VAL A 488 3.75 -21.73 -13.93
CA VAL A 488 3.97 -20.43 -13.31
C VAL A 488 2.74 -20.05 -12.52
N VAL A 489 2.95 -19.68 -11.27
CA VAL A 489 1.94 -19.11 -10.37
C VAL A 489 2.25 -17.63 -10.23
N GLY A 490 1.37 -16.79 -10.76
CA GLY A 490 1.43 -15.35 -10.54
C GLY A 490 0.85 -14.99 -9.17
N ALA A 491 1.44 -14.00 -8.51
CA ALA A 491 0.87 -13.40 -7.30
C ALA A 491 -0.49 -12.72 -7.60
N HIS A 492 -0.66 -12.23 -8.83
CA HIS A 492 -1.90 -11.66 -9.35
C HIS A 492 -2.34 -12.38 -10.63
N GLY A 493 -3.60 -12.21 -10.98
CA GLY A 493 -4.22 -12.67 -12.23
C GLY A 493 -5.65 -12.14 -12.33
N GLY A 494 -6.47 -12.76 -13.17
CA GLY A 494 -7.91 -12.47 -13.21
C GLY A 494 -8.75 -13.67 -12.80
N ASN A 495 -9.20 -14.48 -13.75
CA ASN A 495 -10.01 -15.66 -13.44
C ASN A 495 -9.16 -16.82 -12.88
N THR A 496 -7.91 -16.88 -13.32
CA THR A 496 -6.89 -17.81 -12.84
C THR A 496 -5.60 -17.04 -12.58
N THR A 497 -4.64 -17.66 -11.88
CA THR A 497 -3.29 -17.12 -11.67
C THR A 497 -2.20 -18.13 -12.04
N ILE A 498 -2.59 -19.22 -12.72
CA ILE A 498 -1.70 -20.34 -13.02
C ILE A 498 -1.73 -20.58 -14.53
N ASP A 499 -0.55 -20.56 -15.14
CA ASP A 499 -0.37 -20.88 -16.56
C ASP A 499 1.03 -21.49 -16.79
N LYS A 500 1.39 -21.76 -18.04
CA LYS A 500 2.70 -22.26 -18.43
C LYS A 500 3.60 -21.13 -18.89
N LEU A 501 4.89 -21.25 -18.61
CA LEU A 501 5.89 -20.33 -19.14
C LEU A 501 5.83 -20.21 -20.68
N GLU A 502 5.46 -21.29 -21.38
CA GLU A 502 5.21 -21.30 -22.82
C GLU A 502 4.18 -20.27 -23.29
N SER A 503 3.14 -20.02 -22.49
CA SER A 503 2.12 -19.01 -22.80
C SER A 503 2.75 -17.62 -22.81
N LEU A 504 3.52 -17.27 -21.77
CA LEU A 504 4.24 -15.99 -21.72
C LEU A 504 5.26 -15.86 -22.85
N ILE A 505 5.99 -16.94 -23.17
CA ILE A 505 6.94 -16.97 -24.29
C ILE A 505 6.21 -16.63 -25.60
N SER A 506 5.02 -17.20 -25.82
CA SER A 506 4.20 -16.92 -26.99
C SER A 506 3.70 -15.46 -27.00
N ILE A 507 3.17 -14.97 -25.88
CA ILE A 507 2.65 -13.59 -25.73
C ILE A 507 3.75 -12.57 -26.03
N THR A 508 4.95 -12.79 -25.49
CA THR A 508 6.08 -11.86 -25.63
C THR A 508 6.83 -12.01 -26.94
N GLY A 509 6.62 -13.09 -27.70
CA GLY A 509 7.43 -13.45 -28.86
C GLY A 509 8.92 -13.64 -28.51
N TYR A 510 9.21 -14.11 -27.30
CA TYR A 510 10.58 -14.31 -26.84
C TYR A 510 11.14 -15.64 -27.38
N GLU A 511 12.35 -15.63 -27.94
CA GLU A 511 12.99 -16.84 -28.46
C GLU A 511 13.61 -17.66 -27.32
N TYR A 512 12.76 -18.32 -26.54
CA TYR A 512 13.19 -19.08 -25.36
C TYR A 512 13.86 -20.42 -25.76
N PRO A 513 15.04 -20.75 -25.21
CA PRO A 513 15.71 -22.04 -25.47
C PRO A 513 14.89 -23.23 -24.95
N ASN A 514 15.12 -24.41 -25.53
CA ASN A 514 14.45 -25.65 -25.09
C ASN A 514 15.13 -26.24 -23.85
N LEU A 515 15.06 -25.51 -22.74
CA LEU A 515 15.62 -25.91 -21.44
C LEU A 515 14.73 -26.98 -20.78
N GLU A 516 15.38 -27.97 -20.19
CA GLU A 516 14.80 -29.07 -19.43
C GLU A 516 15.26 -28.99 -17.95
N THR A 517 14.67 -29.81 -17.06
CA THR A 517 14.98 -29.78 -15.61
C THR A 517 16.48 -29.95 -15.29
N ASN A 518 17.23 -30.65 -16.14
CA ASN A 518 18.67 -30.87 -15.96
C ASN A 518 19.54 -29.65 -16.34
N ASP A 519 18.97 -28.65 -17.03
CA ASP A 519 19.68 -27.43 -17.40
C ASP A 519 19.72 -26.39 -16.28
N TRP A 520 19.08 -26.67 -15.14
CA TRP A 520 19.03 -25.79 -13.97
C TRP A 520 20.42 -25.47 -13.40
N LYS A 521 20.65 -24.19 -13.09
CA LYS A 521 21.95 -23.69 -12.59
C LYS A 521 21.86 -22.98 -11.24
N ALA A 522 20.77 -22.25 -10.98
CA ALA A 522 20.70 -21.29 -9.87
C ALA A 522 20.73 -21.97 -8.49
N GLY A 523 21.74 -21.66 -7.68
CA GLY A 523 21.94 -22.29 -6.36
C GLY A 523 22.42 -23.74 -6.45
N GLY A 524 22.98 -24.16 -7.58
CA GLY A 524 23.45 -25.53 -7.83
C GLY A 524 22.35 -26.50 -8.28
N ALA A 525 22.77 -27.70 -8.67
CA ALA A 525 21.88 -28.73 -9.24
C ALA A 525 20.67 -29.05 -8.34
N LEU A 526 19.51 -29.30 -8.98
CA LEU A 526 18.27 -29.72 -8.29
C LEU A 526 18.41 -31.10 -7.66
N CYS A 527 19.22 -31.97 -8.28
CA CYS A 527 19.60 -33.28 -7.77
C CYS A 527 21.12 -33.37 -7.62
N LYS A 528 21.59 -33.91 -6.49
CA LYS A 528 22.96 -34.44 -6.44
C LYS A 528 22.93 -35.85 -7.02
N HIS A 529 23.28 -36.01 -8.30
CA HIS A 529 23.63 -37.35 -8.78
C HIS A 529 24.91 -37.76 -8.05
N HIS A 530 24.80 -38.82 -7.24
CA HIS A 530 25.95 -39.44 -6.57
C HIS A 530 26.84 -40.15 -7.58
#